data_AF-M0GA81-F1
#
_entry.id   AF-M0GA81-F1
#
_cell.length_a   1.000
_cell.length_b   1.000
_cell.length_c   1.000
_cell.angle_alpha   90.00
_cell.angle_beta   90.00
_cell.angle_gamma   90.00
#
_symmetry.space_group_name_H-M   'P 1'
#
loop_
_entity.id
_entity.type
_entity.pdbx_description
1 polymer ?
#
loop_
_entity_poly.entity_id
_entity_poly.type
_entity_poly.pdbx_seq_one_letter_code
_entity_poly.pdbx_strand_id
1 'polypeptide(L)' 'MMSRRTLAWTASWLPLAVGAFLVLVGLGTLVGAPWRYAASESVVVVAAFQILGSLSAIAVGVGVAWLEATGAREKR' A
#
# COMPACT_ATOMS: atom_id res chain seq x y z
N MET A 1 -20.09 -28.80 8.26
CA MET A 1 -18.67 -28.65 8.65
C MET A 1 -17.94 -28.09 7.42
N MET A 2 -17.92 -26.77 7.27
CA MET A 2 -17.55 -26.09 6.02
C MET A 2 -16.03 -26.08 5.83
N SER A 3 -15.58 -26.47 4.64
CA SER A 3 -14.19 -26.62 4.23
C SER A 3 -13.33 -25.38 4.51
N ARG A 4 -12.50 -25.42 5.57
CA ARG A 4 -11.48 -24.39 5.86
C ARG A 4 -10.34 -24.33 4.83
N ARG A 5 -10.33 -25.21 3.82
CA ARG A 5 -9.25 -25.33 2.83
C ARG A 5 -9.36 -24.34 1.66
N THR A 6 -10.55 -23.83 1.34
CA THR A 6 -10.72 -22.89 0.21
C THR A 6 -10.30 -21.46 0.53
N LEU A 7 -10.42 -21.03 1.78
CA LEU A 7 -10.03 -19.67 2.21
C LEU A 7 -8.51 -19.44 2.12
N ALA A 8 -7.71 -20.46 2.42
CA ALA A 8 -6.25 -20.34 2.51
C ALA A 8 -5.55 -20.10 1.17
N TRP A 9 -6.18 -20.44 0.05
CA TRP A 9 -5.59 -20.33 -1.29
C TRP A 9 -5.99 -19.04 -2.02
N THR A 10 -7.20 -18.53 -1.78
CA THR A 10 -7.59 -17.18 -2.23
C THR A 10 -6.95 -16.08 -1.38
N ALA A 11 -6.62 -16.37 -0.13
CA ALA A 11 -6.05 -15.41 0.81
C ALA A 11 -4.63 -14.94 0.45
N SER A 12 -3.86 -15.67 -0.37
CA SER A 12 -2.46 -15.30 -0.65
C SER A 12 -2.32 -14.17 -1.67
N TRP A 13 -3.23 -14.09 -2.64
CA TRP A 13 -3.13 -13.09 -3.72
C TRP A 13 -3.63 -11.71 -3.27
N LEU A 14 -4.67 -11.67 -2.43
CA LEU A 14 -5.34 -10.45 -2.00
C LEU A 14 -4.39 -9.48 -1.26
N PRO A 15 -3.67 -9.89 -0.20
CA PRO A 15 -2.70 -9.02 0.49
C PRO A 15 -1.54 -8.61 -0.41
N LEU A 16 -1.09 -9.46 -1.34
CA LEU A 16 -0.11 -9.07 -2.35
C LEU A 16 -0.67 -7.96 -3.28
N ALA A 17 -1.91 -8.10 -3.73
CA ALA A 17 -2.59 -7.12 -4.57
C ALA A 17 -2.84 -5.80 -3.83
N VAL A 18 -3.26 -5.87 -2.56
CA VAL A 18 -3.43 -4.70 -1.69
C VAL A 18 -2.08 -4.02 -1.46
N GLY A 19 -1.02 -4.78 -1.19
CA GLY A 19 0.33 -4.25 -1.03
C GLY A 19 0.80 -3.50 -2.29
N ALA A 20 0.67 -4.14 -3.45
CA ALA A 20 1.01 -3.53 -4.74
C ALA A 20 0.18 -2.28 -5.03
N PHE A 21 -1.12 -2.32 -4.76
CA PHE A 21 -2.02 -1.17 -4.92
C PHE A 21 -1.57 0.02 -4.06
N LEU A 22 -1.26 -0.21 -2.78
CA LEU A 22 -0.81 0.86 -1.88
C LEU A 22 0.51 1.50 -2.34
N VAL A 23 1.46 0.68 -2.82
CA VAL A 23 2.71 1.19 -3.40
C VAL A 23 2.43 2.04 -4.63
N LEU A 24 1.56 1.58 -5.53
CA LEU A 24 1.20 2.32 -6.75
C LEU A 24 0.47 3.64 -6.42
N VAL A 25 -0.42 3.64 -5.44
CA VAL A 25 -1.10 4.87 -4.98
C VAL A 25 -0.10 5.87 -4.43
N GLY A 26 0.82 5.43 -3.56
CA GLY A 26 1.84 6.32 -3.02
C GLY A 26 2.77 6.87 -4.10
N LEU A 27 3.25 6.03 -5.02
CA LEU A 27 4.06 6.48 -6.16
C LEU A 27 3.29 7.40 -7.10
N GLY A 28 2.06 7.06 -7.44
CA GLY A 28 1.20 7.88 -8.30
C GLY A 28 0.92 9.25 -7.66
N THR A 29 0.77 9.30 -6.34
CA THR A 29 0.61 10.55 -5.60
C THR A 29 1.90 11.37 -5.64
N LEU A 30 3.06 10.74 -5.45
CA LEU A 30 4.37 11.42 -5.54
C LEU A 30 4.64 11.99 -6.94
N VAL A 31 4.38 11.20 -7.98
CA VAL A 31 4.61 11.59 -9.38
C VAL A 31 3.59 12.61 -9.84
N GLY A 32 2.31 12.41 -9.52
CA GLY A 32 1.23 13.33 -9.86
C GLY A 32 1.35 14.66 -9.11
N ALA A 33 2.03 14.67 -7.96
CA ALA A 33 2.28 15.83 -7.12
C ALA A 33 1.04 16.74 -6.98
N PRO A 34 -0.14 16.22 -6.56
CA PRO A 34 -1.41 16.93 -6.61
C PRO A 34 -1.42 18.21 -5.76
N TRP A 35 -0.55 18.30 -4.75
CA TRP A 35 -0.33 19.52 -3.98
C TRP A 35 0.10 20.73 -4.81
N ARG A 36 0.66 20.51 -6.01
CA ARG A 36 0.99 21.60 -6.95
C ARG A 36 -0.23 22.37 -7.43
N TYR A 37 -1.42 21.77 -7.36
CA TYR A 37 -2.68 22.35 -7.81
C TYR A 37 -3.59 22.78 -6.65
N ALA A 38 -3.10 22.69 -5.41
CA ALA A 38 -3.88 23.06 -4.25
C ALA A 38 -4.08 24.58 -4.19
N ALA A 39 -5.33 25.03 -4.29
CA ALA A 39 -5.72 26.40 -3.98
C ALA A 39 -5.79 26.56 -2.45
N SER A 40 -4.63 26.60 -1.78
CA SER A 40 -4.54 26.76 -0.34
C SER A 40 -3.45 27.78 -0.01
N GLU A 41 -3.70 28.66 0.95
CA GLU A 41 -2.70 29.63 1.41
C GLU A 41 -1.46 28.94 2.03
N SER A 42 -1.60 27.68 2.45
CA SER A 42 -0.54 26.87 3.07
C SER A 42 -0.12 25.68 2.20
N VAL A 43 0.21 25.94 0.93
CA VAL A 43 0.70 24.92 -0.03
C VAL A 43 1.80 24.03 0.55
N VAL A 44 2.73 24.61 1.34
CA VAL A 44 3.86 23.87 1.92
C VAL A 44 3.42 22.80 2.92
N VAL A 45 2.48 23.12 3.81
CA VAL A 45 1.98 22.18 4.83
C VAL A 45 1.20 21.05 4.16
N VAL A 46 0.34 21.39 3.19
CA VAL A 46 -0.42 20.40 2.42
C VAL A 46 0.52 19.47 1.65
N ALA A 47 1.56 20.01 1.01
CA ALA A 47 2.58 19.22 0.33
C ALA A 47 3.31 18.27 1.29
N ALA A 48 3.74 18.76 2.45
CA ALA A 48 4.45 17.95 3.44
C ALA A 48 3.60 16.75 3.91
N PHE A 49 2.34 16.98 4.26
CA PHE A 49 1.44 15.90 4.69
C PHE A 49 1.13 14.91 3.56
N GLN A 50 0.97 15.37 2.32
CA GLN A 50 0.73 14.47 1.19
C GLN A 50 1.96 13.62 0.85
N ILE A 51 3.15 14.21 0.88
CA ILE A 51 4.40 13.47 0.70
C ILE A 51 4.55 12.44 1.82
N LEU A 52 4.35 12.83 3.07
CA LEU A 52 4.44 11.93 4.22
C LEU A 52 3.40 10.79 4.13
N GLY A 53 2.16 11.11 3.77
CA GLY A 53 1.10 10.12 3.57
C GLY A 53 1.42 9.16 2.43
N SER A 54 2.00 9.65 1.33
CA SER A 54 2.41 8.83 0.19
C SER A 54 3.53 7.86 0.57
N LEU A 55 4.56 8.34 1.27
CA LEU A 55 5.65 7.51 1.77
C LEU A 55 5.13 6.45 2.76
N SER A 56 4.19 6.82 3.63
CA SER A 56 3.56 5.90 4.57
C SER A 56 2.77 4.81 3.83
N ALA A 57 2.02 5.16 2.79
CA ALA A 57 1.29 4.19 1.96
C ALA A 57 2.24 3.20 1.29
N ILE A 58 3.39 3.66 0.76
CA ILE A 58 4.41 2.79 0.18
C ILE A 58 4.96 1.85 1.25
N ALA A 59 5.34 2.36 2.42
CA ALA A 59 5.88 1.55 3.51
C ALA A 59 4.90 0.47 3.96
N VAL A 60 3.63 0.81 4.13
CA VAL A 60 2.57 -0.16 4.46
C VAL A 60 2.39 -1.17 3.33
N GLY A 61 2.34 -0.73 2.08
CA GLY A 61 2.16 -1.62 0.92
C GLY A 61 3.29 -2.65 0.78
N VAL A 62 4.55 -2.21 0.95
CA VAL A 62 5.72 -3.10 0.99
C VAL A 62 5.64 -4.04 2.19
N GLY A 63 5.27 -3.54 3.37
CA GLY A 63 5.14 -4.35 4.59
C GLY A 63 4.12 -5.48 4.44
N VAL A 64 2.95 -5.18 3.87
CA VAL A 64 1.89 -6.17 3.62
C VAL A 64 2.36 -7.23 2.62
N ALA A 65 2.96 -6.82 1.50
CA ALA A 65 3.48 -7.76 0.50
C ALA A 65 4.62 -8.64 1.06
N TRP A 66 5.47 -8.07 1.90
CA TRP A 66 6.58 -8.78 2.54
C TRP A 66 6.12 -9.84 3.53
N LEU A 67 5.13 -9.52 4.38
CA LEU A 67 4.58 -10.46 5.37
C LEU A 67 3.99 -11.72 4.72
N GLU A 68 3.34 -11.56 3.57
CA GLU A 68 2.83 -12.70 2.80
C GLU A 68 3.97 -13.53 2.20
N ALA A 69 5.01 -12.86 1.68
CA ALA A 69 6.17 -13.55 1.11
C ALA A 69 6.95 -14.36 2.16
N THR A 70 7.09 -13.85 3.38
CA THR A 70 7.74 -14.56 4.49
C THR A 70 6.86 -15.67 5.05
N GLY A 71 5.55 -15.41 5.22
CA GLY A 71 4.59 -16.42 5.65
C GLY A 71 4.46 -17.60 4.68
N ALA A 72 4.65 -17.37 3.38
CA ALA A 72 4.73 -18.42 2.37
C ALA A 72 6.03 -19.25 2.47
N ARG A 73 7.13 -18.66 2.96
CA ARG A 73 8.45 -19.30 3.06
C ARG A 73 8.56 -20.24 4.25
N GLU A 74 7.91 -19.92 5.37
CA GLU A 74 7.96 -20.72 6.60
C GLU A 74 7.16 -22.04 6.53
N LYS A 75 6.23 -22.14 5.57
CA LYS A 75 5.41 -23.34 5.36
C LYS A 75 6.04 -24.38 4.41
N ARG A 76 7.26 -24.13 3.89
CA ARG A 76 7.95 -24.98 2.92
C ARG A 76 9.15 -25.65 3.57
#